data_AF-A0A453KK46-F1
#
_entry.id   AF-A0A453KK46-F1
#
_cell.length_a   1.000
_cell.length_b   1.000
_cell.length_c   1.000
_cell.angle_alpha   90.00
_cell.angle_beta   90.00
_cell.angle_gamma   90.00
#
_symmetry.space_group_name_H-M   'P 1'
#
loop_
_entity.id
_entity.type
_entity.pdbx_description
1 polymer ?
#
loop_
_entity_poly.entity_id
_entity_poly.type
_entity_poly.pdbx_seq_one_letter_code
_entity_poly.pdbx_strand_id
1 'polypeptide(L)'
;MQVAILKENMNIDVRVIGITGASTMLLSETGVDLTRWKEEMQKEAKPADLANFVRHLSEDHVFPNKVLVDCTADTNVASHYYDWLKKGIHVITPNKKANSGPLDRYLKLRTLQRASYTHYFYEATVGAGLPIISTLRGLLETGDKILRIEGIFSGTLSYIFNNFEGTRSFSDVVAEAKEAGYTEPDPRDDLSGTDVARKVIILARESGLRLELSDIPVESLVPEALKVMLVAK
;
A
#
# COMPACT_ATOMS: atom_id res chain seq x y z
N MET A 1 -18.00 -12.44 10.71
CA MET A 1 -16.94 -12.22 9.69
C MET A 1 -17.44 -11.20 8.68
N GLN A 2 -16.64 -10.22 8.26
CA GLN A 2 -17.07 -9.11 7.40
C GLN A 2 -17.82 -9.53 6.13
N VAL A 3 -17.43 -10.66 5.52
CA VAL A 3 -18.08 -11.20 4.31
C VAL A 3 -19.55 -11.55 4.53
N ALA A 4 -19.92 -12.10 5.70
CA ALA A 4 -21.31 -12.41 6.02
C ALA A 4 -22.15 -11.13 6.12
N ILE A 5 -21.61 -10.09 6.76
CA ILE A 5 -22.26 -8.78 6.88
C ILE A 5 -22.48 -8.16 5.51
N LEU A 6 -21.49 -8.21 4.62
CA LEU A 6 -21.62 -7.70 3.24
C LEU A 6 -22.72 -8.43 2.46
N LYS A 7 -22.83 -9.74 2.63
CA LYS A 7 -23.85 -10.54 1.97
C LYS A 7 -25.26 -10.26 2.51
N GLU A 8 -25.42 -10.27 3.84
CA GLU A 8 -26.70 -10.10 4.51
C GLU A 8 -27.25 -8.68 4.38
N ASN A 9 -26.40 -7.66 4.57
CA ASN A 9 -26.85 -6.27 4.68
C ASN A 9 -26.71 -5.48 3.37
N MET A 10 -25.82 -5.91 2.46
CA MET A 10 -25.51 -5.15 1.23
C MET A 10 -25.72 -5.97 -0.04
N ASN A 11 -26.10 -7.25 0.05
CA ASN A 11 -26.24 -8.16 -1.08
C ASN A 11 -24.95 -8.27 -1.93
N ILE A 12 -23.79 -8.20 -1.27
CA ILE A 12 -22.48 -8.32 -1.91
C ILE A 12 -21.87 -9.69 -1.54
N ASP A 13 -21.77 -10.59 -2.52
CA ASP A 13 -21.09 -11.88 -2.37
C ASP A 13 -19.59 -11.74 -2.71
N VAL A 14 -18.74 -11.69 -1.69
CA VAL A 14 -17.28 -11.62 -1.86
C VAL A 14 -16.69 -13.02 -1.73
N ARG A 15 -15.95 -13.46 -2.74
CA ARG A 15 -15.23 -14.74 -2.72
C ARG A 15 -13.74 -14.53 -2.94
N VAL A 16 -12.93 -15.09 -2.05
CA VAL A 16 -11.47 -15.15 -2.21
C VAL A 16 -11.13 -16.43 -2.94
N ILE A 17 -10.67 -16.33 -4.19
CA ILE A 17 -10.35 -17.50 -5.03
C ILE A 17 -8.84 -17.78 -5.09
N GLY A 18 -8.02 -16.93 -4.47
CA GLY A 18 -6.59 -17.14 -4.38
C GLY A 18 -5.93 -16.23 -3.36
N ILE A 19 -4.85 -16.73 -2.76
CA ILE A 19 -3.98 -16.01 -1.83
C ILE A 19 -2.54 -16.29 -2.26
N THR A 20 -1.71 -15.25 -2.39
CA THR A 20 -0.28 -15.42 -2.70
C THR A 20 0.58 -14.66 -1.71
N GLY A 21 1.66 -15.31 -1.28
CA GLY A 21 2.77 -14.70 -0.54
C GLY A 21 4.01 -14.56 -1.42
N ALA A 22 5.16 -14.35 -0.79
CA ALA A 22 6.44 -14.17 -1.49
C ALA A 22 6.95 -15.45 -2.18
N SER A 23 6.68 -16.63 -1.62
CA SER A 23 7.22 -17.91 -2.09
C SER A 23 6.17 -18.94 -2.48
N THR A 24 4.95 -18.83 -1.94
CA THR A 24 3.87 -19.79 -2.18
C THR A 24 2.54 -19.10 -2.48
N MET A 25 1.66 -19.81 -3.17
CA MET A 25 0.29 -19.38 -3.46
C MET A 25 -0.71 -20.53 -3.31
N LEU A 26 -1.92 -20.18 -2.92
CA LEU A 26 -3.10 -21.05 -2.86
C LEU A 26 -4.12 -20.54 -3.88
N LEU A 27 -4.67 -21.45 -4.67
CA LEU A 27 -5.70 -21.17 -5.68
C LEU A 27 -6.89 -22.09 -5.41
N SER A 28 -8.11 -21.57 -5.54
CA SER A 28 -9.35 -22.32 -5.35
C SER A 28 -10.35 -21.95 -6.43
N GLU A 29 -11.05 -22.95 -6.98
CA GLU A 29 -12.10 -22.75 -8.00
C GLU A 29 -13.44 -22.30 -7.37
N THR A 30 -13.71 -22.73 -6.14
CA THR A 30 -14.98 -22.47 -5.44
C THR A 30 -14.88 -21.36 -4.39
N GLY A 31 -13.66 -21.03 -3.97
CA GLY A 31 -13.36 -20.09 -2.89
C GLY A 31 -12.52 -20.75 -1.79
N VAL A 32 -11.66 -19.95 -1.15
CA VAL A 32 -10.82 -20.32 -0.01
C VAL A 32 -11.61 -20.14 1.28
N ASP A 33 -11.55 -21.12 2.19
CA ASP A 33 -12.13 -20.98 3.52
C ASP A 33 -11.25 -20.04 4.38
N LEU A 34 -11.72 -18.80 4.56
CA LEU A 34 -11.00 -17.78 5.32
C LEU A 34 -10.84 -18.10 6.82
N THR A 35 -11.51 -19.13 7.34
CA THR A 35 -11.27 -19.60 8.71
C THR A 35 -10.08 -20.56 8.80
N ARG A 36 -9.71 -21.21 7.68
CA ARG A 36 -8.68 -22.28 7.61
C ARG A 36 -7.56 -22.00 6.62
N TRP A 37 -7.59 -20.86 5.92
CA TRP A 37 -6.64 -20.52 4.86
C TRP A 37 -5.16 -20.65 5.24
N LYS A 38 -4.80 -20.42 6.52
CA LYS A 38 -3.41 -20.59 6.99
C LYS A 38 -2.98 -22.05 6.98
N GLU A 39 -3.86 -22.96 7.38
CA GLU A 39 -3.61 -24.41 7.33
C GLU A 39 -3.52 -24.89 5.89
N GLU A 40 -4.44 -24.42 5.03
CA GLU A 40 -4.46 -24.72 3.59
C GLU A 40 -3.18 -24.20 2.91
N MET A 41 -2.74 -22.98 3.22
CA MET A 41 -1.47 -22.43 2.73
C MET A 41 -0.25 -23.25 3.15
N GLN A 42 -0.28 -23.95 4.28
CA GLN A 42 0.84 -24.80 4.72
C GLN A 42 0.82 -26.17 4.03
N LYS A 43 -0.35 -26.71 3.71
CA LYS A 43 -0.51 -28.08 3.22
C LYS A 43 -0.63 -28.18 1.70
N GLU A 44 -1.28 -27.20 1.08
CA GLU A 44 -1.75 -27.28 -0.31
C GLU A 44 -1.16 -26.20 -1.22
N ALA A 45 -0.38 -25.26 -0.66
CA ALA A 45 0.18 -24.19 -1.46
C ALA A 45 1.20 -24.69 -2.48
N LYS A 46 1.16 -24.07 -3.65
CA LYS A 46 2.10 -24.27 -4.75
C LYS A 46 3.14 -23.15 -4.74
N PRO A 47 4.27 -23.27 -5.45
CA PRO A 47 5.20 -22.17 -5.63
C PRO A 47 4.50 -20.92 -6.18
N ALA A 48 4.85 -19.73 -5.66
CA ALA A 48 4.26 -18.48 -6.11
C ALA A 48 4.62 -18.21 -7.59
N ASP A 49 3.59 -17.98 -8.40
CA ASP A 49 3.70 -17.57 -9.79
C ASP A 49 2.65 -16.49 -10.03
N LEU A 50 3.09 -15.23 -10.11
CA LEU A 50 2.20 -14.09 -10.28
C LEU A 50 1.42 -14.15 -11.60
N ALA A 51 2.02 -14.66 -12.67
CA ALA A 51 1.36 -14.77 -13.96
C ALA A 51 0.24 -15.82 -13.92
N ASN A 52 0.50 -16.97 -13.29
CA ASN A 52 -0.51 -17.99 -13.05
C ASN A 52 -1.62 -17.50 -12.10
N PHE A 53 -1.26 -16.81 -11.02
CA PHE A 53 -2.21 -16.24 -10.06
C PHE A 53 -3.22 -15.30 -10.74
N VAL A 54 -2.73 -14.41 -11.62
CA VAL A 54 -3.60 -13.49 -12.38
C VAL A 54 -4.39 -14.22 -13.47
N ARG A 55 -3.83 -15.29 -14.05
CA ARG A 55 -4.51 -16.14 -15.04
C ARG A 55 -5.71 -16.87 -14.40
N HIS A 56 -5.55 -17.44 -13.21
CA HIS A 56 -6.61 -18.08 -12.43
C HIS A 56 -7.82 -17.15 -12.21
N LEU A 57 -7.55 -15.87 -11.96
CA LEU A 57 -8.59 -14.84 -11.86
C LEU A 57 -9.28 -14.54 -13.20
N SER A 58 -8.58 -14.74 -14.31
CA SER A 58 -9.01 -14.32 -15.65
C SER A 58 -9.76 -15.40 -16.43
N GLU A 59 -9.29 -16.65 -16.39
CA GLU A 59 -9.68 -17.71 -17.34
C GLU A 59 -10.77 -18.67 -16.83
N ASP A 60 -10.90 -18.86 -15.51
CA ASP A 60 -11.61 -20.03 -14.97
C ASP A 60 -12.92 -19.74 -14.22
N HIS A 61 -13.44 -18.51 -14.27
CA HIS A 61 -14.57 -18.15 -13.41
C HIS A 61 -15.65 -17.28 -14.07
N VAL A 62 -16.91 -17.64 -13.76
CA VAL A 62 -18.16 -16.95 -14.15
C VAL A 62 -18.34 -15.61 -13.40
N PHE A 63 -17.36 -15.17 -12.60
CA PHE A 63 -17.49 -13.98 -11.76
C PHE A 63 -17.36 -12.70 -12.60
N PRO A 64 -18.37 -11.81 -12.59
CA PRO A 64 -18.38 -10.62 -13.43
C PRO A 64 -17.37 -9.55 -12.97
N ASN A 65 -17.10 -9.48 -11.66
CA ASN A 65 -16.21 -8.47 -11.08
C ASN A 65 -14.94 -9.13 -10.52
N LYS A 66 -13.79 -8.76 -11.07
CA LYS A 66 -12.47 -9.33 -10.73
C LYS A 66 -11.64 -8.29 -10.01
N VAL A 67 -11.21 -8.58 -8.78
CA VAL A 67 -10.46 -7.63 -7.95
C VAL A 67 -9.16 -8.28 -7.47
N LEU A 68 -8.04 -7.59 -7.70
CA LEU A 68 -6.76 -7.88 -7.06
C LEU A 68 -6.56 -6.95 -5.87
N VAL A 69 -6.23 -7.54 -4.72
CA VAL A 69 -5.88 -6.80 -3.51
C VAL A 69 -4.38 -6.97 -3.27
N ASP A 70 -3.59 -5.96 -3.62
CA ASP A 70 -2.13 -5.98 -3.41
C ASP A 70 -1.78 -5.37 -2.06
N CYS A 71 -1.52 -6.22 -1.06
CA CYS A 71 -1.00 -5.84 0.25
C CYS A 71 0.52 -5.98 0.38
N THR A 72 1.25 -6.12 -0.72
CA THR A 72 2.72 -6.18 -0.73
C THR A 72 3.35 -4.79 -0.66
N ALA A 73 4.67 -4.75 -0.45
CA ALA A 73 5.50 -3.57 -0.65
C ALA A 73 6.36 -3.67 -1.93
N ASP A 74 5.99 -4.57 -2.85
CA ASP A 74 6.80 -4.94 -4.00
C ASP A 74 6.55 -4.01 -5.19
N THR A 75 7.65 -3.54 -5.79
CA THR A 75 7.61 -2.69 -6.98
C THR A 75 7.30 -3.51 -8.24
N ASN A 76 7.69 -4.78 -8.28
CA ASN A 76 7.39 -5.68 -9.39
C ASN A 76 5.88 -5.90 -9.51
N VAL A 77 5.21 -6.23 -8.41
CA VAL A 77 3.75 -6.37 -8.34
C VAL A 77 3.05 -5.08 -8.79
N ALA A 78 3.44 -3.94 -8.23
CA ALA A 78 2.90 -2.63 -8.60
C ALA A 78 3.09 -2.27 -10.08
N SER A 79 4.12 -2.78 -10.74
CA SER A 79 4.39 -2.51 -12.15
C SER A 79 3.36 -3.13 -13.10
N HIS A 80 2.64 -4.16 -12.66
CA HIS A 80 1.63 -4.85 -13.45
C HIS A 80 0.23 -4.22 -13.38
N TYR A 81 0.00 -3.24 -12.51
CA TYR A 81 -1.33 -2.64 -12.31
C TYR A 81 -1.97 -2.13 -13.59
N TYR A 82 -1.18 -1.48 -14.45
CA TYR A 82 -1.67 -0.99 -15.74
C TYR A 82 -2.23 -2.13 -16.60
N ASP A 83 -1.50 -3.25 -16.70
CA ASP A 83 -1.90 -4.39 -17.51
C ASP A 83 -3.13 -5.10 -16.92
N TRP A 84 -3.23 -5.19 -15.59
CA TRP A 84 -4.38 -5.78 -14.91
C TRP A 84 -5.64 -4.96 -15.13
N LEU A 85 -5.57 -3.64 -14.90
CA LEU A 85 -6.68 -2.72 -15.16
C LEU A 85 -7.09 -2.75 -16.64
N LYS A 86 -6.12 -2.79 -17.56
CA LYS A 86 -6.41 -2.91 -19.00
C LYS A 86 -7.14 -4.21 -19.37
N LYS A 87 -6.93 -5.29 -18.60
CA LYS A 87 -7.63 -6.58 -18.75
C LYS A 87 -9.00 -6.63 -18.04
N GLY A 88 -9.47 -5.53 -17.46
CA GLY A 88 -10.75 -5.51 -16.74
C GLY A 88 -10.65 -5.93 -15.27
N ILE A 89 -9.44 -6.03 -14.70
CA ILE A 89 -9.24 -6.44 -13.31
C ILE A 89 -9.05 -5.19 -12.45
N HIS A 90 -9.94 -4.97 -11.48
CA HIS A 90 -9.83 -3.87 -10.52
C HIS A 90 -8.65 -4.10 -9.57
N VAL A 91 -8.04 -3.02 -9.08
CA VAL A 91 -6.91 -3.09 -8.14
C VAL A 91 -7.22 -2.29 -6.88
N ILE A 92 -7.04 -2.91 -5.72
CA ILE A 92 -7.12 -2.27 -4.40
C ILE A 92 -5.79 -2.47 -3.69
N THR A 93 -5.19 -1.42 -3.13
CA THR A 93 -3.84 -1.56 -2.59
C THR A 93 -3.43 -0.51 -1.54
N PRO A 94 -2.78 -0.91 -0.43
CA PRO A 94 -1.93 -0.01 0.37
C PRO A 94 -0.51 0.19 -0.20
N ASN A 95 -0.13 -0.52 -1.27
CA ASN A 95 1.20 -0.43 -1.88
C ASN A 95 1.42 0.94 -2.53
N LYS A 96 2.30 1.73 -1.92
CA LYS A 96 2.63 3.10 -2.36
C LYS A 96 3.45 3.15 -3.66
N LYS A 97 4.05 2.05 -4.11
CA LYS A 97 5.05 2.06 -5.19
C LYS A 97 4.48 2.55 -6.53
N ALA A 98 3.21 2.25 -6.82
CA ALA A 98 2.55 2.73 -8.03
C ALA A 98 2.33 4.26 -8.02
N ASN A 99 1.88 4.81 -6.88
CA ASN A 99 1.55 6.24 -6.78
C ASN A 99 2.76 7.14 -6.47
N SER A 100 3.79 6.60 -5.82
CA SER A 100 5.02 7.32 -5.44
C SER A 100 6.22 7.01 -6.33
N GLY A 101 6.07 6.10 -7.31
CA GLY A 101 7.09 5.76 -8.29
C GLY A 101 7.25 6.82 -9.40
N PRO A 102 7.90 6.47 -10.53
CA PRO A 102 8.11 7.38 -11.64
C PRO A 102 6.83 8.08 -12.10
N LEU A 103 6.91 9.39 -12.36
CA LEU A 103 5.74 10.21 -12.71
C LEU A 103 5.04 9.71 -13.98
N ASP A 104 5.79 9.27 -14.98
CA ASP A 104 5.22 8.77 -16.24
C ASP A 104 4.32 7.55 -16.03
N ARG A 105 4.71 6.63 -15.14
CA ARG A 105 3.94 5.43 -14.79
C ARG A 105 2.69 5.81 -14.02
N TYR A 106 2.80 6.71 -13.05
CA TYR A 106 1.64 7.25 -12.33
C TYR A 106 0.64 7.89 -13.30
N LEU A 107 1.09 8.79 -14.18
CA LEU A 107 0.21 9.47 -15.14
C LEU A 107 -0.45 8.49 -16.11
N LYS A 108 0.28 7.49 -16.63
CA LYS A 108 -0.29 6.42 -17.46
C LYS A 108 -1.41 5.66 -16.75
N LEU A 109 -1.21 5.33 -15.47
CA LEU A 109 -2.20 4.63 -14.65
C LEU A 109 -3.44 5.49 -14.42
N ARG A 110 -3.27 6.78 -14.11
CA ARG A 110 -4.39 7.73 -13.94
C ARG A 110 -5.17 7.94 -15.24
N THR A 111 -4.48 8.06 -16.37
CA THR A 111 -5.14 8.17 -17.69
C THR A 111 -5.95 6.93 -18.01
N LEU A 112 -5.41 5.72 -17.77
CA LEU A 112 -6.14 4.47 -17.96
C LEU A 112 -7.39 4.40 -17.09
N GLN A 113 -7.29 4.78 -15.81
CA GLN A 113 -8.43 4.77 -14.89
C GLN A 113 -9.57 5.69 -15.35
N ARG A 114 -9.25 6.84 -15.96
CA ARG A 114 -10.28 7.75 -16.52
C ARG A 114 -10.92 7.22 -17.80
N ALA A 115 -10.19 6.42 -18.57
CA ALA A 115 -10.62 5.92 -19.88
C ALA A 115 -11.24 4.52 -19.85
N SER A 116 -11.25 3.84 -18.69
CA SER A 116 -11.72 2.46 -18.56
C SER A 116 -12.81 2.34 -17.50
N TYR A 117 -13.54 1.22 -17.54
CA TYR A 117 -14.53 0.85 -16.50
C TYR A 117 -13.89 0.18 -15.28
N THR A 118 -12.55 0.15 -15.20
CA THR A 118 -11.85 -0.45 -14.07
C THR A 118 -11.61 0.55 -12.96
N HIS A 119 -11.54 0.04 -11.74
CA HIS A 119 -11.37 0.84 -10.55
C HIS A 119 -10.00 0.54 -9.94
N TYR A 120 -9.32 1.63 -9.58
CA TYR A 120 -8.06 1.60 -8.86
C TYR A 120 -8.22 2.40 -7.57
N PHE A 121 -8.21 1.68 -6.45
CA PHE A 121 -8.38 2.21 -5.10
C PHE A 121 -7.11 2.04 -4.28
N TYR A 122 -6.70 3.11 -3.62
CA TYR A 122 -5.45 3.17 -2.87
C TYR A 122 -5.56 4.03 -1.61
N GLU A 123 -6.74 4.05 -0.99
CA GLU A 123 -7.04 4.81 0.24
C GLU A 123 -5.99 4.54 1.32
N ALA A 124 -5.65 3.26 1.52
CA ALA A 124 -4.73 2.83 2.56
C ALA A 124 -3.25 3.17 2.31
N THR A 125 -2.90 3.82 1.18
CA THR A 125 -1.53 4.28 0.93
C THR A 125 -1.13 5.45 1.83
N VAL A 126 -2.09 6.28 2.26
CA VAL A 126 -1.86 7.44 3.11
C VAL A 126 -2.94 7.48 4.20
N GLY A 127 -2.53 7.48 5.47
CA GLY A 127 -3.48 7.52 6.59
C GLY A 127 -4.10 6.17 6.98
N ALA A 128 -3.66 5.06 6.39
CA ALA A 128 -4.14 3.71 6.68
C ALA A 128 -5.67 3.56 6.57
N GLY A 129 -6.40 3.59 7.68
CA GLY A 129 -7.87 3.51 7.70
C GLY A 129 -8.58 4.86 7.57
N LEU A 130 -7.85 5.98 7.57
CA LEU A 130 -8.42 7.32 7.46
C LEU A 130 -8.83 7.63 6.01
N PRO A 131 -9.97 8.29 5.77
CA PRO A 131 -10.45 8.61 4.44
C PRO A 131 -9.74 9.84 3.86
N ILE A 132 -8.42 9.76 3.61
CA ILE A 132 -7.62 10.89 3.14
C ILE A 132 -7.75 11.08 1.63
N ILE A 133 -7.55 10.03 0.85
CA ILE A 133 -7.54 10.08 -0.62
C ILE A 133 -8.93 10.38 -1.16
N SER A 134 -9.96 9.69 -0.65
CA SER A 134 -11.36 9.94 -1.03
C SER A 134 -11.81 11.36 -0.68
N THR A 135 -11.47 11.87 0.50
CA THR A 135 -11.77 13.26 0.88
C THR A 135 -11.10 14.26 -0.06
N LEU A 136 -9.80 14.06 -0.33
CA LEU A 136 -9.03 14.93 -1.23
C LEU A 136 -9.63 14.95 -2.63
N ARG A 137 -10.01 13.79 -3.17
CA ARG A 137 -10.68 13.69 -4.47
C ARG A 137 -12.04 14.36 -4.47
N GLY A 138 -12.85 14.15 -3.43
CA GLY A 138 -14.16 14.77 -3.30
C GLY A 138 -14.07 16.29 -3.39
N LEU A 139 -13.13 16.91 -2.66
CA LEU A 139 -12.87 18.36 -2.73
C LEU A 139 -12.51 18.82 -4.15
N LEU A 140 -11.63 18.09 -4.84
CA LEU A 140 -11.23 18.43 -6.21
C LEU A 140 -12.37 18.27 -7.22
N GLU A 141 -13.19 17.23 -7.05
CA GLU A 141 -14.37 16.96 -7.88
C GLU A 141 -15.46 18.01 -7.70
N THR A 142 -15.58 18.60 -6.50
CA THR A 142 -16.48 19.75 -6.23
C THR A 142 -15.92 21.09 -6.68
N GLY A 143 -14.69 21.13 -7.20
CA GLY A 143 -14.04 22.33 -7.74
C GLY A 143 -13.22 23.12 -6.73
N ASP A 144 -13.00 22.58 -5.53
CA ASP A 144 -12.14 23.21 -4.54
C ASP A 144 -10.67 23.20 -4.98
N LYS A 145 -9.91 24.16 -4.45
CA LYS A 145 -8.47 24.24 -4.64
C LYS A 145 -7.76 23.91 -3.34
N ILE A 146 -6.88 22.92 -3.40
CA ILE A 146 -6.07 22.52 -2.27
C ILE A 146 -4.94 23.53 -2.10
N LEU A 147 -5.03 24.34 -1.04
CA LEU A 147 -4.02 25.37 -0.73
C LEU A 147 -2.84 24.78 0.03
N ARG A 148 -3.11 23.85 0.95
CA ARG A 148 -2.10 23.28 1.84
C ARG A 148 -2.57 21.94 2.39
N ILE A 149 -1.64 20.99 2.51
CA ILE A 149 -1.82 19.76 3.26
C ILE A 149 -0.70 19.67 4.28
N GLU A 150 -1.04 19.55 5.55
CA GLU A 150 -0.12 19.38 6.67
C GLU A 150 -0.60 18.21 7.53
N GLY A 151 0.34 17.46 8.09
CA GLY A 151 -0.01 16.33 8.94
C GLY A 151 1.19 15.51 9.39
N ILE A 152 0.93 14.61 10.34
CA ILE A 152 1.90 13.64 10.83
C ILE A 152 1.68 12.35 10.04
N PHE A 153 2.63 12.02 9.16
CA PHE A 153 2.50 10.90 8.23
C PHE A 153 3.24 9.63 8.66
N SER A 154 3.95 9.65 9.79
CA SER A 154 4.63 8.47 10.34
C SER A 154 4.25 8.24 11.79
N GLY A 155 3.71 7.05 12.07
CA GLY A 155 3.40 6.63 13.44
C GLY A 155 4.66 6.45 14.28
N THR A 156 5.71 5.89 13.70
CA THR A 156 7.01 5.67 14.35
C THR A 156 7.68 6.98 14.73
N LEU A 157 7.74 7.96 13.82
CA LEU A 157 8.28 9.28 14.13
C LEU A 157 7.42 10.01 15.16
N SER A 158 6.09 9.92 15.04
CA SER A 158 5.16 10.47 16.03
C SER A 158 5.44 9.91 17.42
N TYR A 159 5.59 8.59 17.54
CA TYR A 159 5.92 7.94 18.80
C TYR A 159 7.26 8.43 19.35
N ILE A 160 8.33 8.41 18.54
CA ILE A 160 9.66 8.82 18.98
C ILE A 160 9.65 10.27 19.49
N PHE A 161 9.08 11.20 18.74
CA PHE A 161 9.07 12.62 19.13
C PHE A 161 8.15 12.91 20.31
N ASN A 162 7.05 12.18 20.48
CA ASN A 162 6.19 12.31 21.66
C ASN A 162 6.85 11.78 22.93
N ASN A 163 7.80 10.84 22.82
CA ASN A 163 8.52 10.23 23.96
C ASN A 163 9.95 10.77 24.12
N PHE A 164 10.35 11.78 23.33
CA PHE A 164 11.64 12.44 23.44
C PHE A 164 11.49 13.75 24.22
N GLU A 165 11.55 13.66 25.54
CA GLU A 165 11.42 14.80 26.46
C GLU A 165 12.74 15.55 26.72
N GLY A 166 13.83 15.15 26.04
CA GLY A 166 15.17 15.76 26.18
C GLY A 166 15.94 15.39 27.45
N THR A 167 15.36 14.59 28.34
CA THR A 167 16.00 14.09 29.59
C THR A 167 16.84 12.83 29.37
N ARG A 168 16.64 12.13 28.25
CA ARG A 168 17.32 10.90 27.84
C ARG A 168 17.85 11.01 26.42
N SER A 169 18.75 10.12 26.02
CA SER A 169 19.33 10.20 24.67
C SER A 169 18.29 9.83 23.60
N PHE A 170 18.42 10.40 22.40
CA PHE A 170 17.55 10.05 21.28
C PHE A 170 17.66 8.55 20.92
N SER A 171 18.86 7.98 21.03
CA SER A 171 19.10 6.55 20.81
C SER A 171 18.31 5.66 21.77
N ASP A 172 18.12 6.07 23.04
CA ASP A 172 17.34 5.28 23.99
C ASP A 172 15.87 5.21 23.56
N VAL A 173 15.30 6.34 23.10
CA VAL A 173 13.92 6.40 22.60
C VAL A 173 13.72 5.54 21.35
N VAL A 174 14.70 5.57 20.44
CA VAL A 174 14.68 4.74 19.23
C VAL A 174 14.78 3.26 19.58
N ALA A 175 15.61 2.89 20.56
CA ALA A 175 15.73 1.51 21.02
C ALA A 175 14.41 1.00 21.64
N GLU A 176 13.76 1.80 22.47
CA GLU A 176 12.44 1.46 23.03
C GLU A 176 11.36 1.35 21.95
N ALA A 177 11.36 2.26 20.98
CA ALA A 177 10.44 2.18 19.85
C ALA A 177 10.63 0.88 19.05
N LYS A 178 11.88 0.43 18.89
CA LYS A 178 12.21 -0.85 18.27
C LYS A 178 11.76 -2.04 19.11
N GLU A 179 12.01 -2.04 20.41
CA GLU A 179 11.57 -3.10 21.33
C GLU A 179 10.04 -3.23 21.38
N ALA A 180 9.32 -2.11 21.31
CA ALA A 180 7.87 -2.06 21.23
C ALA A 180 7.31 -2.41 19.83
N GLY A 181 8.17 -2.64 18.83
CA GLY A 181 7.77 -3.01 17.47
C GLY A 181 7.21 -1.86 16.64
N TYR A 182 7.51 -0.60 16.98
CA TYR A 182 7.11 0.56 16.20
C TYR A 182 8.04 0.85 15.02
N THR A 183 9.29 0.38 15.04
CA THR A 183 10.24 0.57 13.94
C THR A 183 10.31 -0.67 13.05
N GLU A 184 10.80 -0.48 11.83
CA GLU A 184 11.35 -1.57 11.04
C GLU A 184 12.57 -2.23 11.75
N PRO A 185 13.02 -3.43 11.33
CA PRO A 185 14.21 -4.07 11.92
C PRO A 185 15.44 -3.16 11.93
N ASP A 186 15.57 -2.32 10.91
CA ASP A 186 16.51 -1.20 10.84
C ASP A 186 15.77 0.14 11.00
N PRO A 187 15.88 0.82 12.17
CA PRO A 187 15.20 2.08 12.41
C PRO A 187 15.56 3.22 11.44
N ARG A 188 16.65 3.08 10.67
CA ARG A 188 17.03 4.07 9.65
C ARG A 188 15.97 4.18 8.56
N ASP A 189 15.21 3.12 8.28
CA ASP A 189 14.16 3.14 7.27
C ASP A 189 13.06 4.15 7.66
N ASP A 190 12.67 4.21 8.93
CA ASP A 190 11.72 5.19 9.47
C ASP A 190 12.34 6.59 9.59
N LEU A 191 13.54 6.68 10.16
CA LEU A 191 14.26 7.93 10.42
C LEU A 191 14.75 8.63 9.16
N SER A 192 14.85 7.91 8.04
CA SER A 192 15.21 8.48 6.74
C SER A 192 14.17 9.49 6.22
N GLY A 193 12.92 9.37 6.67
CA GLY A 193 11.80 10.15 6.14
C GLY A 193 11.28 9.65 4.78
N THR A 194 11.82 8.55 4.23
CA THR A 194 11.45 8.05 2.90
C THR A 194 9.98 7.64 2.81
N ASP A 195 9.43 6.99 3.85
CA ASP A 195 8.00 6.63 3.87
C ASP A 195 7.09 7.86 3.93
N VAL A 196 7.49 8.87 4.71
CA VAL A 196 6.80 10.18 4.76
C VAL A 196 6.83 10.83 3.39
N ALA A 197 7.98 10.89 2.72
CA ALA A 197 8.12 11.45 1.39
C ALA A 197 7.21 10.74 0.37
N ARG A 198 7.11 9.40 0.44
CA ARG A 198 6.19 8.62 -0.39
C ARG A 198 4.73 8.97 -0.14
N LYS A 199 4.31 9.20 1.11
CA LYS A 199 2.93 9.63 1.42
C LYS A 199 2.65 11.05 0.92
N VAL A 200 3.61 11.96 1.12
CA VAL A 200 3.50 13.36 0.69
C VAL A 200 3.42 13.49 -0.83
N ILE A 201 4.25 12.77 -1.59
CA ILE A 201 4.16 12.82 -3.06
C ILE A 201 2.83 12.28 -3.58
N ILE A 202 2.25 11.27 -2.93
CA ILE A 202 0.92 10.76 -3.30
C ILE A 202 -0.12 11.87 -3.15
N LEU A 203 -0.12 12.56 -2.00
CA LEU A 203 -1.03 13.68 -1.75
C LEU A 203 -0.80 14.86 -2.70
N ALA A 204 0.46 15.20 -2.98
CA ALA A 204 0.82 16.25 -3.92
C ALA A 204 0.29 15.95 -5.33
N ARG A 205 0.48 14.70 -5.80
CA ARG A 205 -0.01 14.23 -7.09
C ARG A 205 -1.53 14.17 -7.15
N GLU A 206 -2.19 13.69 -6.11
CA GLU A 206 -3.65 13.72 -6.01
C GLU A 206 -4.18 15.16 -6.05
N SER A 207 -3.46 16.11 -5.46
CA SER A 207 -3.78 17.56 -5.51
C SER A 207 -3.54 18.21 -6.88
N GLY A 208 -3.11 17.45 -7.89
CA GLY A 208 -2.89 17.93 -9.26
C GLY A 208 -1.46 18.32 -9.60
N LEU A 209 -0.51 18.18 -8.67
CA LEU A 209 0.90 18.49 -8.92
C LEU A 209 1.59 17.37 -9.71
N ARG A 210 2.54 17.75 -10.56
CA ARG A 210 3.34 16.83 -11.39
C ARG A 210 4.77 16.82 -10.89
N LEU A 211 5.00 16.07 -9.81
CA LEU A 211 6.29 15.99 -9.12
C LEU A 211 6.86 14.57 -9.19
N GLU A 212 8.18 14.48 -9.16
CA GLU A 212 8.95 13.27 -8.85
C GLU A 212 9.32 13.21 -7.37
N LEU A 213 9.64 12.00 -6.88
CA LEU A 213 9.97 11.83 -5.46
C LEU A 213 11.21 12.64 -5.07
N SER A 214 12.14 12.84 -6.00
CA SER A 214 13.33 13.69 -5.83
C SER A 214 13.01 15.17 -5.66
N ASP A 215 11.81 15.63 -6.05
CA ASP A 215 11.40 17.02 -5.89
C ASP A 215 10.90 17.32 -4.46
N ILE A 216 10.68 16.28 -3.65
CA ILE A 216 10.26 16.42 -2.26
C ILE A 216 11.51 16.64 -1.39
N PRO A 217 11.68 17.82 -0.75
CA PRO A 217 12.75 18.01 0.19
C PRO A 217 12.51 17.13 1.42
N VAL A 218 13.50 16.32 1.77
CA VAL A 218 13.45 15.43 2.94
C VAL A 218 14.65 15.72 3.82
N GLU A 219 14.38 16.07 5.08
CA GLU A 219 15.39 16.15 6.11
C GLU A 219 15.44 14.82 6.86
N SER A 220 16.56 14.10 6.72
CA SER A 220 16.75 12.82 7.41
C SER A 220 17.24 13.03 8.83
N LEU A 221 16.69 12.26 9.77
CA LEU A 221 17.16 12.23 11.16
C LEU A 221 18.37 11.29 11.34
N VAL A 222 18.79 10.59 10.29
CA VAL A 222 19.95 9.69 10.33
C VAL A 222 21.22 10.51 10.08
N PRO A 223 22.14 10.61 11.04
CA PRO A 223 23.43 11.27 10.84
C PRO A 223 24.20 10.63 9.69
N GLU A 224 24.91 11.44 8.89
CA GLU A 224 25.66 10.95 7.70
C GLU A 224 26.59 9.78 8.03
N ALA A 225 27.27 9.84 9.18
CA ALA A 225 28.18 8.79 9.64
C ALA A 225 27.50 7.40 9.78
N LEU A 226 26.19 7.36 10.03
CA LEU A 226 25.42 6.13 10.27
C LEU A 226 24.72 5.59 9.02
N LYS A 227 24.65 6.38 7.93
CA LYS A 227 23.97 5.96 6.68
C LYS A 227 24.67 4.81 5.98
N VAL A 228 26.00 4.73 6.08
CA VAL A 228 26.84 3.74 5.39
C VAL A 228 27.26 2.56 6.27
N MET A 229 26.85 2.53 7.54
CA MET A 229 27.20 1.43 8.45
C MET A 229 26.39 0.18 8.16
N LEU A 230 27.05 -0.99 8.19
CA LEU A 230 26.39 -2.28 8.18
C LEU A 230 25.74 -2.52 9.55
N VAL A 231 24.45 -2.82 9.56
CA VAL A 231 23.72 -3.18 10.77
C VAL A 231 23.83 -4.69 10.95
N ALA A 232 24.23 -5.14 12.13
CA ALA A 232 24.21 -6.57 12.48
C ALA A 232 22.75 -7.05 12.45
N LYS A 233 22.51 -8.15 11.72
CA LYS A 233 21.19 -8.78 11.62
C LYS A 233 20.73 -9.36 12.94
#